data_AF-A0A524M473-F1
#
_entry.id   AF-A0A524M473-F1
#
_cell.length_a   1.000
_cell.length_b   1.000
_cell.length_c   1.000
_cell.angle_alpha   90.00
_cell.angle_beta   90.00
_cell.angle_gamma   90.00
#
_symmetry.space_group_name_H-M   'P 1'
#
loop_
_entity.id
_entity.type
_entity.pdbx_description
1 polymer ?
#
loop_
_entity_poly.entity_id
_entity_poly.type
_entity_poly.pdbx_seq_one_letter_code
_entity_poly.pdbx_strand_id
1 'polypeptide(L)'
;RLFSMGMIITGITWIFFPGQYILFGILHFFGVSALLAYPFLKYGKENLFIGLFFGIIGFYLKDRTFGFSALLWLGFRPEGFITLDYFPLFPWFGVLLTGIFLGNSLYKGGNRQFKVPEAENFLLQKLFSWVGKHSLFIYFIHQPLFLGLLLLSGLLDPGML
;
A
#
# COMPACT_ATOMS: atom_id res chain seq x y z
N ARG A 1 -9.78 10.70 -6.09
CA ARG A 1 -9.85 10.95 -4.62
C ARG A 1 -8.55 10.52 -3.94
N LEU A 2 -8.20 9.23 -3.88
CA LEU A 2 -6.96 8.75 -3.23
C LEU A 2 -5.68 9.34 -3.85
N PHE A 3 -5.55 9.34 -5.18
CA PHE A 3 -4.39 9.93 -5.85
C PHE A 3 -4.22 11.43 -5.51
N SER A 4 -5.31 12.19 -5.51
CA SER A 4 -5.32 13.60 -5.13
C SER A 4 -4.86 13.81 -3.68
N MET A 5 -5.29 12.94 -2.76
CA MET A 5 -4.81 12.95 -1.36
C MET A 5 -3.31 12.65 -1.28
N GLY A 6 -2.81 11.70 -2.09
CA GLY A 6 -1.38 11.44 -2.22
C GLY A 6 -0.59 12.69 -2.60
N MET A 7 -1.02 13.38 -3.66
CA MET A 7 -0.35 14.62 -4.12
C MET A 7 -0.34 15.71 -3.04
N ILE A 8 -1.42 15.84 -2.26
CA ILE A 8 -1.48 16.77 -1.12
C ILE A 8 -0.44 16.39 -0.06
N ILE A 9 -0.33 15.11 0.28
CA ILE A 9 0.67 14.62 1.24
C ILE A 9 2.09 14.88 0.74
N THR A 10 2.36 14.68 -0.55
CA THR A 10 3.66 15.05 -1.14
C THR A 10 3.98 16.51 -0.90
N GLY A 11 3.02 17.41 -1.16
CA GLY A 11 3.19 18.85 -0.94
C GLY A 11 3.44 19.20 0.53
N ILE A 12 2.66 18.62 1.45
CA ILE A 12 2.83 18.83 2.90
C ILE A 12 4.21 18.33 3.33
N THR A 13 4.55 17.09 3.03
CA THR A 13 5.84 16.50 3.46
C THR A 13 7.04 17.18 2.82
N TRP A 14 6.89 17.74 1.62
CA TRP A 14 7.94 18.55 1.00
C TRP A 14 8.25 19.83 1.78
N ILE A 15 7.24 20.44 2.41
CA ILE A 15 7.41 21.64 3.24
C ILE A 15 7.95 21.29 4.63
N PHE A 16 7.42 20.25 5.28
CA PHE A 16 7.74 19.91 6.67
C PHE A 16 8.96 18.99 6.83
N PHE A 17 9.28 18.17 5.82
CA PHE A 17 10.36 17.17 5.86
C PHE A 17 11.22 17.24 4.58
N PRO A 18 11.95 18.34 4.36
CA PRO A 18 12.79 18.50 3.19
C PRO A 18 13.84 17.38 3.14
N GLY A 19 13.88 16.65 2.02
CA GLY A 19 14.78 15.50 1.82
C GLY A 19 14.20 14.12 2.13
N GLN A 20 13.02 14.03 2.77
CA GLN A 20 12.34 12.74 3.04
C GLN A 20 10.86 12.73 2.61
N TYR A 21 10.46 13.70 1.78
CA TYR A 21 9.08 13.85 1.35
C TYR A 21 8.57 12.67 0.52
N ILE A 22 7.26 12.46 0.57
CA ILE A 22 6.62 11.27 -0.01
C ILE A 22 6.51 11.41 -1.53
N LEU A 23 7.42 10.76 -2.25
CA LEU A 23 7.45 10.75 -3.72
C LEU A 23 6.47 9.75 -4.34
N PHE A 24 6.41 8.53 -3.80
CA PHE A 24 5.51 7.49 -4.29
C PHE A 24 5.05 6.57 -3.16
N GLY A 25 4.24 7.14 -2.27
CA GLY A 25 3.63 6.42 -1.14
C GLY A 25 2.40 5.58 -1.50
N ILE A 26 1.76 4.97 -0.50
CA ILE A 26 0.66 4.03 -0.68
C ILE A 26 -0.56 4.64 -1.38
N LEU A 27 -0.85 5.94 -1.15
CA LEU A 27 -1.97 6.62 -1.82
C LEU A 27 -1.73 6.86 -3.31
N HIS A 28 -0.47 7.15 -3.69
CA HIS A 28 -0.06 7.24 -5.09
C HIS A 28 -0.18 5.87 -5.75
N PHE A 29 0.35 4.84 -5.08
CA PHE A 29 0.24 3.45 -5.51
C PHE A 29 -1.21 3.04 -5.77
N PHE A 30 -2.12 3.24 -4.82
CA PHE A 30 -3.53 2.88 -5.02
C PHE A 30 -4.18 3.72 -6.13
N GLY A 31 -3.83 4.99 -6.25
CA GLY A 31 -4.30 5.86 -7.33
C GLY A 31 -3.91 5.34 -8.71
N VAL A 32 -2.63 5.05 -8.92
CA VAL A 32 -2.08 4.51 -10.17
C VAL A 32 -2.57 3.09 -10.42
N SER A 33 -2.54 2.24 -9.40
CA SER A 33 -2.93 0.84 -9.51
C SER A 33 -4.41 0.67 -9.79
N ALA A 34 -5.29 1.55 -9.31
CA ALA A 34 -6.70 1.51 -9.66
C ALA A 34 -6.93 1.69 -11.17
N LEU A 35 -6.15 2.57 -11.81
CA LEU A 35 -6.18 2.75 -13.27
C LEU A 35 -5.59 1.53 -13.98
N LEU A 36 -4.41 1.07 -13.54
CA LEU A 36 -3.72 -0.07 -14.14
C LEU A 36 -4.47 -1.39 -13.98
N ALA A 37 -5.23 -1.57 -12.88
CA ALA A 37 -5.96 -2.79 -12.57
C ALA A 37 -7.16 -3.03 -13.51
N TYR A 38 -7.69 -1.99 -14.14
CA TYR A 38 -8.89 -2.09 -14.98
C TYR A 38 -8.83 -3.18 -16.06
N PRO A 39 -7.77 -3.28 -16.90
CA PRO A 39 -7.62 -4.40 -17.83
C PRO A 39 -7.53 -5.77 -17.13
N PHE A 40 -6.93 -5.84 -15.94
CA PHE A 40 -6.70 -7.08 -15.18
C PHE A 40 -7.99 -7.69 -14.61
N LEU A 41 -9.05 -6.90 -14.44
CA LEU A 41 -10.33 -7.38 -13.90
C LEU A 41 -10.97 -8.49 -14.76
N LYS A 42 -10.69 -8.50 -16.07
CA LYS A 42 -11.21 -9.50 -17.02
C LYS A 42 -10.49 -10.84 -16.93
N TYR A 43 -9.27 -10.85 -16.39
CA TYR A 43 -8.45 -12.05 -16.30
C TYR A 43 -8.77 -12.83 -15.02
N GLY A 44 -8.62 -14.15 -15.08
CA GLY A 44 -8.89 -15.04 -13.96
C GLY A 44 -7.58 -15.45 -13.31
N LYS A 45 -7.21 -16.72 -13.54
CA LYS A 45 -5.97 -17.34 -13.04
C LYS A 45 -4.70 -16.67 -13.57
N GLU A 46 -4.78 -15.99 -14.71
CA GLU A 46 -3.66 -15.30 -15.34
C GLU A 46 -3.11 -14.20 -14.42
N ASN A 47 -3.98 -13.54 -13.65
CA ASN A 47 -3.58 -12.53 -12.66
C ASN A 47 -2.64 -13.09 -11.60
N LEU A 48 -2.71 -14.39 -11.28
CA LEU A 48 -1.80 -15.01 -10.33
C LEU A 48 -0.39 -15.13 -10.90
N PHE A 49 -0.25 -15.55 -12.15
CA PHE A 49 1.05 -15.66 -12.82
C PHE A 49 1.68 -14.28 -13.06
N ILE A 50 0.87 -13.31 -13.48
CA ILE A 50 1.33 -11.92 -13.63
C ILE A 50 1.70 -11.36 -12.26
N GLY A 51 0.88 -11.60 -11.24
CA GLY A 51 1.18 -11.16 -9.87
C GLY A 51 2.49 -11.74 -9.34
N LEU A 52 2.76 -13.01 -9.62
CA LEU A 52 4.02 -13.66 -9.29
C LEU A 52 5.20 -13.03 -10.03
N PHE A 53 5.05 -12.71 -11.33
CA PHE A 53 6.06 -11.97 -12.09
C PHE A 53 6.38 -10.62 -11.43
N PHE A 54 5.36 -9.84 -11.06
CA PHE A 54 5.56 -8.57 -10.35
C PHE A 54 6.27 -8.78 -9.00
N GLY A 55 5.89 -9.83 -8.26
CA GLY A 55 6.52 -10.20 -6.99
C GLY A 55 8.00 -10.51 -7.15
N ILE A 56 8.35 -11.43 -8.06
CA ILE A 56 9.73 -11.87 -8.30
C ILE A 56 10.62 -10.69 -8.71
N ILE A 57 10.16 -9.87 -9.66
CA ILE A 57 10.90 -8.68 -10.09
C ILE A 57 11.06 -7.68 -8.92
N GLY A 58 10.01 -7.45 -8.14
CA GLY A 58 10.08 -6.56 -6.99
C GLY A 58 11.08 -7.02 -5.92
N PHE A 59 11.10 -8.32 -5.61
CA PHE A 59 12.10 -8.88 -4.71
C PHE A 59 13.52 -8.77 -5.27
N TYR A 60 13.71 -8.99 -6.57
CA TYR A 60 14.99 -8.82 -7.23
C TYR A 60 15.50 -7.37 -7.22
N LEU A 61 14.59 -6.39 -7.34
CA LEU A 61 14.91 -4.96 -7.31
C LEU A 61 15.16 -4.43 -5.89
N LYS A 62 14.59 -5.07 -4.85
CA LYS A 62 14.63 -4.58 -3.47
C LYS A 62 16.03 -4.30 -2.94
N ASP A 63 16.99 -5.17 -3.27
CA ASP A 63 18.37 -5.10 -2.77
C ASP A 63 19.32 -4.39 -3.76
N ARG A 64 18.77 -3.65 -4.73
CA ARG A 64 19.54 -2.95 -5.77
C ARG A 64 19.25 -1.47 -5.76
N THR A 65 20.30 -0.70 -5.97
CA THR A 65 20.23 0.74 -6.21
C THR A 65 20.61 1.06 -7.66
N PHE A 66 20.12 2.19 -8.15
CA PHE A 66 20.30 2.62 -9.52
C PHE A 66 20.78 4.06 -9.59
N GLY A 67 21.52 4.42 -10.65
CA GLY A 67 22.00 5.78 -10.88
C GLY A 67 20.93 6.76 -11.42
N PHE A 68 19.65 6.40 -11.38
CA PHE A 68 18.56 7.17 -11.95
C PHE A 68 17.31 7.13 -11.06
N SER A 69 16.48 8.18 -11.13
CA SER A 69 15.28 8.34 -10.30
C SER A 69 13.96 8.25 -11.07
N ALA A 70 13.97 8.31 -12.41
CA ALA A 70 12.76 8.37 -13.22
C ALA A 70 11.84 7.14 -13.07
N LEU A 71 12.40 5.98 -12.73
CA LEU A 71 11.67 4.72 -12.57
C LEU A 71 11.43 4.34 -11.10
N LEU A 72 11.54 5.32 -10.19
CA LEU A 72 11.31 5.11 -8.77
C LEU A 72 9.91 4.54 -8.49
N TRP A 73 8.89 5.04 -9.19
CA TRP A 73 7.51 4.54 -9.05
C TRP A 73 7.35 3.06 -9.44
N LEU A 74 8.25 2.50 -10.26
CA LEU A 74 8.27 1.08 -10.58
C LEU A 74 8.98 0.25 -9.51
N GLY A 75 9.93 0.81 -8.76
CA GLY A 75 10.74 0.06 -7.79
C GLY A 75 12.24 0.28 -7.94
N PHE A 76 12.68 1.00 -8.97
CA PHE A 76 14.10 1.29 -9.20
C PHE A 76 14.53 2.43 -8.27
N ARG A 77 15.00 2.04 -7.08
CA ARG A 77 15.40 2.97 -6.04
C ARG A 77 16.78 3.58 -6.34
N PRO A 78 16.94 4.92 -6.35
CA PRO A 78 18.25 5.52 -6.46
C PRO A 78 19.07 5.35 -5.18
N GLU A 79 20.40 5.43 -5.31
CA GLU A 79 21.30 5.37 -4.16
C GLU A 79 21.01 6.50 -3.17
N GLY A 80 21.06 6.20 -1.86
CA GLY A 80 20.76 7.19 -0.81
C GLY A 80 19.29 7.63 -0.72
N PHE A 81 18.38 7.04 -1.48
CA PHE A 81 16.97 7.43 -1.45
C PHE A 81 16.33 7.17 -0.08
N ILE A 82 15.76 8.20 0.54
CA ILE A 82 15.02 8.11 1.80
C ILE A 82 13.69 8.85 1.62
N THR A 83 12.60 8.26 2.11
CA THR A 83 11.25 8.84 2.10
C THR A 83 10.47 8.26 3.27
N LEU A 84 9.53 9.04 3.80
CA LEU A 84 8.65 8.62 4.89
C LEU A 84 7.70 7.48 4.48
N ASP A 85 7.39 7.37 3.19
CA ASP A 85 6.51 6.34 2.63
C ASP A 85 6.92 5.98 1.19
N TYR A 86 6.99 4.68 0.88
CA TYR A 86 7.39 4.17 -0.44
C TYR A 86 6.72 2.84 -0.78
N PHE A 87 5.82 2.87 -1.75
CA PHE A 87 5.09 1.70 -2.26
C PHE A 87 5.19 1.64 -3.80
N PRO A 88 6.32 1.18 -4.34
CA PRO A 88 6.50 1.06 -5.79
C PRO A 88 5.57 0.01 -6.42
N LEU A 89 5.41 0.05 -7.74
CA LEU A 89 4.57 -0.90 -8.46
C LEU A 89 5.05 -2.35 -8.30
N PHE A 90 6.36 -2.60 -8.37
CA PHE A 90 6.96 -3.88 -8.01
C PHE A 90 7.40 -3.85 -6.54
N PRO A 91 6.96 -4.80 -5.67
CA PRO A 91 6.13 -5.97 -5.92
C PRO A 91 4.61 -5.75 -5.70
N TRP A 92 4.21 -4.59 -5.19
CA TRP A 92 2.90 -4.37 -4.59
C TRP A 92 1.72 -4.55 -5.55
N PHE A 93 1.90 -4.24 -6.83
CA PHE A 93 0.88 -4.51 -7.85
C PHE A 93 0.61 -6.02 -7.99
N GLY A 94 1.61 -6.86 -7.77
CA GLY A 94 1.42 -8.31 -7.77
C GLY A 94 0.56 -8.80 -6.59
N VAL A 95 0.69 -8.19 -5.42
CA VAL A 95 -0.21 -8.41 -4.28
C VAL A 95 -1.63 -8.00 -4.63
N LEU A 96 -1.80 -6.85 -5.29
CA LEU A 96 -3.11 -6.37 -5.76
C LEU A 96 -3.74 -7.32 -6.79
N LEU A 97 -2.98 -7.79 -7.78
CA LEU A 97 -3.45 -8.78 -8.76
C LEU A 97 -3.85 -10.10 -8.11
N THR A 98 -3.13 -10.53 -7.06
CA THR A 98 -3.51 -11.69 -6.25
C THR A 98 -4.87 -11.47 -5.57
N GLY A 99 -5.11 -10.26 -5.06
CA GLY A 99 -6.42 -9.86 -4.54
C GLY A 99 -7.53 -9.93 -5.60
N ILE A 100 -7.28 -9.47 -6.83
CA ILE A 100 -8.23 -9.57 -7.95
C ILE A 100 -8.51 -11.04 -8.28
N PHE A 101 -7.47 -11.88 -8.35
CA PHE A 101 -7.61 -13.33 -8.58
C PHE A 101 -8.50 -13.99 -7.50
N LEU A 102 -8.25 -13.68 -6.23
CA LEU A 102 -9.06 -14.19 -5.12
C LEU A 102 -10.50 -13.69 -5.19
N GLY A 103 -10.71 -12.40 -5.51
CA GLY A 103 -12.03 -11.82 -5.74
C GLY A 103 -12.79 -12.55 -6.84
N ASN A 104 -12.17 -12.73 -8.01
CA ASN A 104 -12.77 -13.43 -9.15
C ASN A 104 -13.06 -14.92 -8.85
N SER A 105 -12.24 -15.55 -8.01
CA SER A 105 -12.40 -16.97 -7.64
C SER A 105 -13.47 -17.19 -6.56
N LEU A 106 -13.49 -16.33 -5.53
CA LEU A 106 -14.35 -16.45 -4.35
C LEU A 106 -15.70 -15.73 -4.50
N TYR A 107 -15.80 -14.76 -5.42
CA TYR A 107 -16.99 -13.93 -5.66
C TYR A 107 -17.42 -13.93 -7.14
N LYS A 108 -17.52 -15.12 -7.74
CA LYS A 108 -17.95 -15.27 -9.14
C LYS A 108 -19.30 -14.58 -9.38
N GLY A 109 -19.37 -13.72 -10.39
CA GLY A 109 -20.56 -12.94 -10.71
C GLY A 109 -21.00 -11.97 -9.59
N GLY A 110 -20.08 -11.56 -8.72
CA GLY A 110 -20.38 -10.73 -7.54
C GLY A 110 -20.99 -11.51 -6.37
N ASN A 111 -21.26 -12.80 -6.54
CA ASN A 111 -21.86 -13.65 -5.52
C ASN A 111 -20.79 -14.46 -4.80
N ARG A 112 -20.87 -14.48 -3.47
CA ARG A 112 -19.99 -15.27 -2.62
C ARG A 112 -20.16 -16.76 -2.89
N GLN A 113 -19.06 -17.45 -3.16
CA GLN A 113 -19.04 -18.87 -3.51
C GLN A 113 -18.80 -19.80 -2.31
N PHE A 114 -18.79 -19.26 -1.09
CA PHE A 114 -18.51 -19.99 0.15
C PHE A 114 -19.49 -19.57 1.25
N LYS A 115 -19.81 -20.52 2.15
CA LYS A 115 -20.60 -20.24 3.34
C LYS A 115 -19.68 -19.63 4.41
N VAL A 116 -20.11 -18.52 4.97
CA VAL A 116 -19.51 -17.94 6.18
C VAL A 116 -20.49 -18.23 7.31
N PRO A 117 -20.04 -18.74 8.46
CA PRO A 117 -20.90 -18.87 9.64
C PRO A 117 -21.61 -17.54 9.92
N GLU A 118 -22.87 -17.59 10.36
CA GLU A 118 -23.64 -16.39 10.66
C GLU A 118 -22.89 -15.52 11.67
N ALA A 119 -22.47 -14.37 11.16
CA ALA A 119 -21.51 -13.44 11.73
C ALA A 119 -22.06 -12.59 12.89
N GLU A 120 -23.37 -12.66 13.13
CA GLU A 120 -24.07 -11.65 13.91
C GLU A 120 -23.59 -11.58 15.37
N ASN A 121 -22.98 -12.67 15.87
CA ASN A 121 -22.56 -12.82 17.27
C ASN A 121 -21.04 -12.80 17.51
N PHE A 122 -20.19 -12.66 16.49
CA PHE A 122 -18.74 -12.63 16.71
C PHE A 122 -18.20 -11.19 16.77
N LEU A 123 -17.87 -10.75 17.99
CA LEU A 123 -17.24 -9.44 18.26
C LEU A 123 -15.99 -9.19 17.40
N LEU A 124 -15.14 -10.21 17.25
CA LEU A 124 -13.94 -10.17 16.42
C LEU A 124 -14.26 -9.77 14.97
N GLN A 125 -15.30 -10.36 14.37
CA GLN A 125 -15.66 -10.06 12.99
C GLN A 125 -16.18 -8.62 12.84
N LYS A 126 -16.98 -8.14 13.81
CA LYS A 126 -17.43 -6.74 13.83
C LYS A 126 -16.24 -5.78 13.93
N LEU A 127 -15.26 -6.11 14.78
CA LEU A 127 -14.04 -5.32 14.93
C LEU A 127 -13.22 -5.29 13.63
N PHE A 128 -12.89 -6.44 13.04
CA PHE A 128 -12.14 -6.49 11.78
C PHE A 128 -12.85 -5.77 10.63
N SER A 129 -14.18 -5.91 10.54
CA SER A 129 -14.99 -5.18 9.55
C SER A 129 -14.94 -3.67 9.79
N TRP A 130 -15.04 -3.22 11.03
CA TRP A 130 -14.95 -1.81 11.39
C TRP A 130 -13.57 -1.21 11.07
N VAL A 131 -12.49 -1.91 11.44
CA VAL A 131 -11.11 -1.51 11.13
C VAL A 131 -10.89 -1.42 9.62
N GLY A 132 -11.37 -2.40 8.85
CA GLY A 132 -11.26 -2.39 7.38
C GLY A 132 -11.99 -1.20 6.74
N LYS A 133 -13.21 -0.88 7.21
CA LYS A 133 -14.01 0.25 6.71
C LYS A 133 -13.37 1.61 7.02
N HIS A 134 -12.63 1.73 8.11
CA HIS A 134 -11.95 2.96 8.54
C HIS A 134 -10.44 2.94 8.27
N SER A 135 -9.97 2.02 7.42
CA SER A 135 -8.55 1.79 7.15
C SER A 135 -7.81 3.06 6.73
N LEU A 136 -8.41 3.94 5.92
CA LEU A 136 -7.79 5.21 5.53
C LEU A 136 -7.59 6.18 6.70
N PHE A 137 -8.57 6.27 7.61
CA PHE A 137 -8.46 7.11 8.80
C PHE A 137 -7.40 6.57 9.75
N ILE A 138 -7.39 5.25 9.97
CA ILE A 138 -6.36 4.57 10.76
C ILE A 138 -4.98 4.78 10.14
N TYR A 139 -4.87 4.72 8.81
CA TYR A 139 -3.64 5.03 8.09
C TYR A 139 -3.12 6.45 8.37
N PHE A 140 -3.97 7.46 8.51
CA PHE A 140 -3.48 8.80 8.87
C PHE A 140 -3.07 8.94 10.33
N ILE A 141 -3.77 8.26 11.24
CA ILE A 141 -3.54 8.43 12.69
C ILE A 141 -2.41 7.57 13.22
N HIS A 142 -2.13 6.40 12.61
CA HIS A 142 -1.17 5.48 13.20
C HIS A 142 0.25 6.06 13.32
N GLN A 143 0.75 6.80 12.31
CA GLN A 143 2.07 7.43 12.37
C GLN A 143 2.24 8.41 13.54
N PRO A 144 1.39 9.47 13.70
CA PRO A 144 1.51 10.38 14.83
C PRO A 144 1.20 9.68 16.17
N LEU A 145 0.29 8.71 16.19
CA LEU A 145 0.00 7.93 17.40
C LEU A 145 1.21 7.12 17.87
N PHE A 146 1.87 6.38 16.98
CA PHE A 146 3.06 5.59 17.33
C PHE A 146 4.24 6.48 17.72
N LEU A 147 4.46 7.59 17.01
CA LEU A 147 5.47 8.58 17.39
C LEU A 147 5.21 9.14 18.80
N GLY A 148 3.96 9.52 19.09
CA GLY A 148 3.56 10.01 20.41
C GLY A 148 3.76 8.96 21.52
N LEU A 149 3.40 7.71 21.27
CA LEU A 149 3.62 6.61 22.22
C LEU A 149 5.11 6.37 22.47
N LEU A 150 5.95 6.40 21.43
CA LEU A 150 7.39 6.23 21.56
C LEU A 150 8.03 7.36 22.39
N LEU A 151 7.64 8.61 22.13
CA LEU A 151 8.08 9.77 22.91
C LEU A 151 7.67 9.64 24.39
N LEU A 152 6.40 9.29 24.66
CA LEU A 152 5.90 9.12 26.03
C LEU A 152 6.55 7.96 26.78
N SER A 153 6.94 6.91 26.06
CA SER A 153 7.65 5.76 26.65
C SER A 153 9.12 6.06 26.98
N GLY A 154 9.68 7.18 26.49
CA GLY A 154 11.10 7.51 26.62
C GLY A 154 12.04 6.67 25.74
N LEU A 155 11.49 5.86 24.82
CA LEU A 155 12.27 5.07 23.86
C LEU A 155 12.80 5.92 22.68
N LEU A 156 12.25 7.12 22.50
CA LEU A 156 12.61 8.02 21.40
C LEU A 156 12.99 9.39 21.98
N ASP A 157 14.23 9.79 21.77
CA ASP A 157 14.73 11.09 22.19
C ASP A 157 14.22 12.19 21.25
N PRO A 158 13.63 13.29 21.77
CA PRO A 158 13.13 14.39 20.94
C PRO A 158 14.19 15.03 20.05
N GLY A 159 15.48 14.92 20.41
CA GLY A 159 16.60 15.42 19.60
C GLY A 159 16.93 14.58 18.36
N MET A 160 16.24 13.44 18.16
CA MET A 160 16.39 12.59 16.98
C MET A 160 15.31 12.82 15.90
N LEU A 161 14.30 13.66 16.19
CA LEU A 161 13.24 14.07 15.26
C LEU A 161 13.64 15.32 14.47
#